data_AF-A0A1V5NAI5-F1
#
_entry.id   AF-A0A1V5NAI5-F1
#
_cell.length_a   1.000
_cell.length_b   1.000
_cell.length_c   1.000
_cell.angle_alpha   90.00
_cell.angle_beta   90.00
_cell.angle_gamma   90.00
#
_symmetry.space_group_name_H-M   'P 1'
#
loop_
_entity.id
_entity.type
_entity.pdbx_description
1 polymer ?
#
loop_
_entity_poly.entity_id
_entity_poly.type
_entity_poly.pdbx_seq_one_letter_code
_entity_poly.pdbx_strand_id
1 'polypeptide(L)'
;MATEKKIGRIGLWVISIFWALAFLAVVCGVITHFFQLTEHSRLLVLCQDITWPLAFLFGFTAFSLSAVWILYYVAIVSRNSESMVNDLRRLLAGQTQSEAILTQINENQLLSEAVKAVAFREKDRSVVQEAIQQDIRVGNWDSALYLIQVLDEKFSCPQEALKLRAELEEYRKATIQEKIDKGIKHIESLWMIHHYEDAQKEVELLMRIYPREERVQALEGETARRQQGHKKELLARWDKAVKSNDVEQGVELLKLLDEYLTPTEAAALEESARGVFRARLHNMGVQFSLFVTEREWNKALKLGREIIEEFPNSRMAQEVRDKLPVLEQRAGSQ
;
A
#
# COMPACT_ATOMS: atom_id res chain seq x y z
N MET A 1 3.91 32.79 14.30
CA MET A 1 2.74 31.93 14.60
C MET A 1 2.92 30.45 14.31
N ALA A 2 3.29 29.99 13.10
CA ALA A 2 3.42 28.54 12.82
C ALA A 2 4.61 27.87 13.55
N THR A 3 5.71 28.60 13.73
CA THR A 3 6.92 28.14 14.45
C THR A 3 6.74 28.10 15.97
N GLU A 4 6.02 29.06 16.55
CA GLU A 4 5.70 29.10 17.99
C GLU A 4 4.77 27.96 18.42
N LYS A 5 3.77 27.61 17.59
CA LYS A 5 2.90 26.45 17.85
C LYS A 5 3.68 25.13 17.86
N LYS A 6 4.76 25.02 17.07
CA LYS A 6 5.58 23.81 16.98
C LYS A 6 6.45 23.62 18.23
N ILE A 7 7.00 24.71 18.76
CA ILE A 7 7.81 24.70 20.00
C ILE A 7 6.95 24.38 21.23
N GLY A 8 5.72 24.90 21.30
CA GLY A 8 4.79 24.60 22.40
C GLY A 8 4.37 23.12 22.46
N ARG A 9 4.17 22.46 21.30
CA ARG A 9 3.82 21.03 21.25
C ARG A 9 4.96 20.12 21.72
N ILE A 10 6.20 20.48 21.42
CA ILE A 10 7.38 19.70 21.83
C ILE A 10 7.58 19.82 23.35
N GLY A 11 7.43 21.02 23.93
CA GLY A 11 7.53 21.22 25.38
C GLY A 11 6.50 20.43 26.19
N LEU A 12 5.24 20.40 25.72
CA LEU A 12 4.17 19.59 26.34
C LEU A 12 4.47 18.08 26.32
N TRP A 13 5.03 17.58 25.22
CA TRP A 13 5.45 16.18 25.11
C TRP A 13 6.56 15.82 26.09
N VAL A 14 7.57 16.67 26.22
CA VAL A 14 8.68 16.46 27.17
C VAL A 14 8.17 16.44 28.62
N ILE A 15 7.31 17.39 29.00
CA ILE A 15 6.73 17.44 30.36
C ILE A 15 5.89 16.18 30.65
N SER A 16 5.12 15.70 29.66
CA SER A 16 4.32 14.48 29.79
C SER A 16 5.18 13.23 30.03
N ILE A 17 6.33 13.13 29.35
CA ILE A 17 7.29 12.01 29.54
C ILE A 17 7.84 12.00 30.97
N PHE A 18 8.19 13.17 31.53
CA PHE A 18 8.68 13.25 32.91
C PHE A 18 7.62 12.89 33.95
N TRP A 19 6.35 13.27 33.73
CA TRP A 19 5.25 12.83 34.58
C TRP A 19 4.99 11.32 34.50
N ALA A 20 5.10 10.73 33.31
CA ALA A 20 4.98 9.29 33.13
C ALA A 20 6.09 8.52 33.86
N LEU A 21 7.33 9.01 33.81
CA LEU A 21 8.47 8.41 34.53
C LEU A 21 8.31 8.54 36.05
N ALA A 22 7.87 9.70 36.55
CA ALA A 22 7.60 9.90 37.96
C ALA A 22 6.48 8.96 38.46
N PHE A 23 5.40 8.82 37.68
CA PHE A 23 4.30 7.91 38.00
C PHE A 23 4.77 6.44 38.04
N LEU A 24 5.56 6.01 37.05
CA LEU A 24 6.13 4.66 37.01
C LEU A 24 7.02 4.38 38.23
N ALA A 25 7.83 5.35 38.66
CA ALA A 25 8.66 5.23 39.85
C ALA A 25 7.83 5.08 41.14
N VAL A 26 6.72 5.83 41.27
CA VAL A 26 5.79 5.71 42.40
C VAL A 26 5.10 4.34 42.40
N VAL A 27 4.59 3.89 41.25
CA VAL A 27 3.96 2.57 41.12
C VAL A 27 4.94 1.46 41.51
N CYS A 28 6.18 1.54 41.02
CA CYS A 28 7.24 0.59 41.38
C CYS A 28 7.52 0.60 42.89
N GLY A 29 7.60 1.78 43.51
CA GLY A 29 7.77 1.93 44.96
C GLY A 29 6.61 1.37 45.79
N VAL A 30 5.37 1.50 45.32
CA VAL A 30 4.19 0.92 45.99
C VAL A 30 4.20 -0.61 45.89
N ILE A 31 4.57 -1.15 44.73
CA ILE A 31 4.70 -2.60 44.52
C ILE A 31 5.78 -3.18 45.43
N THR A 32 6.98 -2.57 45.47
CA THR A 32 8.05 -3.04 46.36
C THR A 32 7.65 -2.96 47.83
N HIS A 33 6.93 -1.91 48.25
CA HIS A 33 6.40 -1.80 49.61
C HIS A 33 5.35 -2.88 49.93
N PHE A 34 4.48 -3.22 48.98
CA PHE A 34 3.49 -4.27 49.14
C PHE A 34 4.12 -5.66 49.29
N PHE A 35 5.15 -5.98 48.50
CA PHE A 35 5.88 -7.26 48.60
C PHE A 35 6.74 -7.38 49.87
N GLN A 36 7.15 -6.26 50.47
CA GLN A 36 7.90 -6.26 51.73
C GLN A 36 7.06 -6.71 52.94
N LEU A 37 5.73 -6.60 52.86
CA LEU A 37 4.80 -7.10 53.88
C LEU A 37 4.70 -8.64 53.88
N THR A 38 5.12 -9.31 52.81
CA THR A 38 4.97 -10.76 52.63
C THR A 38 6.27 -11.56 52.77
N GLU A 39 7.44 -11.01 52.43
CA GLU A 39 8.74 -11.70 52.59
C GLU A 39 9.92 -10.78 52.96
N HIS A 40 10.70 -11.17 53.99
CA HIS A 40 11.90 -10.47 54.46
C HIS A 40 13.16 -10.80 53.64
N SER A 41 13.16 -10.54 52.33
CA SER A 41 14.39 -10.63 51.53
C SER A 41 15.18 -9.32 51.57
N ARG A 42 16.49 -9.39 51.88
CA ARG A 42 17.37 -8.22 51.99
C ARG A 42 17.53 -7.41 50.70
N LEU A 43 17.26 -8.02 49.53
CA LEU A 43 17.35 -7.35 48.23
C LEU A 43 16.18 -6.37 47.99
N LEU A 44 14.98 -6.67 48.49
CA LEU A 44 13.82 -5.78 48.36
C LEU A 44 14.01 -4.47 49.14
N VAL A 45 14.71 -4.52 50.28
CA VAL A 45 15.01 -3.35 51.11
C VAL A 45 15.95 -2.37 50.37
N LEU A 46 17.01 -2.88 49.74
CA LEU A 46 17.93 -2.04 48.97
C LEU A 46 17.27 -1.38 47.75
N CYS A 47 16.32 -2.06 47.10
CA CYS A 47 15.56 -1.47 46.01
C CYS A 47 14.65 -0.33 46.48
N GLN A 48 14.04 -0.45 47.66
CA GLN A 48 13.16 0.58 48.23
C GLN A 48 13.91 1.89 48.52
N ASP A 49 15.12 1.79 49.07
CA ASP A 49 15.94 2.96 49.42
C ASP A 49 16.34 3.78 48.18
N ILE A 50 16.35 3.16 47.01
CA ILE A 50 16.71 3.80 45.73
C ILE A 50 15.45 4.33 45.00
N THR A 51 14.30 3.65 45.10
CA THR A 51 13.09 4.04 44.35
C THR A 51 12.48 5.35 44.81
N TRP A 52 12.44 5.62 46.12
CA TRP A 52 11.87 6.86 46.67
C TRP A 52 12.65 8.12 46.26
N PRO A 53 13.99 8.20 46.41
CA PRO A 53 14.72 9.40 46.00
C PRO A 53 14.64 9.64 44.49
N LEU A 54 14.59 8.59 43.66
CA LEU A 54 14.37 8.72 42.21
C LEU A 54 12.98 9.31 41.92
N ALA A 55 11.92 8.83 42.59
CA ALA A 55 10.58 9.37 42.41
C ALA A 55 10.51 10.86 42.79
N PHE A 56 11.15 11.26 43.89
CA PHE A 56 11.23 12.67 44.29
C PHE A 56 12.01 13.52 43.29
N LEU A 57 13.12 13.01 42.76
CA LEU A 57 13.95 13.73 41.77
C LEU A 57 13.19 13.95 40.45
N PHE A 58 12.51 12.93 39.94
CA PHE A 58 11.68 13.08 38.73
C PHE A 58 10.44 13.96 38.97
N GLY A 59 9.80 13.84 40.15
CA GLY A 59 8.66 14.69 40.51
C GLY A 59 9.05 16.17 40.60
N PHE A 60 10.19 16.48 41.24
CA PHE A 60 10.65 17.86 41.39
C PHE A 60 11.06 18.50 40.06
N THR A 61 11.73 17.74 39.19
CA THR A 61 12.09 18.23 37.85
C THR A 61 10.86 18.46 36.98
N ALA A 62 9.87 17.56 37.01
CA ALA A 62 8.59 17.74 36.32
C ALA A 62 7.83 18.98 36.83
N PHE A 63 7.79 19.18 38.15
CA PHE A 63 7.14 20.34 38.76
C PHE A 63 7.82 21.65 38.34
N SER A 64 9.15 21.72 38.43
CA SER A 64 9.93 22.90 38.02
C SER A 64 9.71 23.24 36.53
N LEU A 65 9.73 22.24 35.64
CA LEU A 65 9.47 22.45 34.22
C LEU A 65 8.05 22.95 33.95
N SER A 66 7.06 22.39 34.66
CA SER A 66 5.67 22.83 34.55
C SER A 66 5.46 24.27 35.01
N ALA A 67 6.12 24.67 36.11
CA ALA A 67 6.03 26.02 36.65
C ALA A 67 6.65 27.05 35.69
N VAL A 68 7.82 26.76 35.11
CA VAL A 68 8.45 27.60 34.09
C VAL A 68 7.56 27.73 32.85
N TRP A 69 6.92 26.64 32.44
CA TRP A 69 6.04 26.65 31.26
C TRP A 69 4.76 27.45 31.50
N ILE A 70 4.18 27.39 32.71
CA ILE A 70 3.03 28.20 33.11
C ILE A 70 3.40 29.69 33.13
N LEU A 71 4.56 30.05 33.71
CA LEU A 71 5.04 31.44 33.73
C LEU A 71 5.27 31.97 32.31
N TYR A 72 5.82 31.15 31.42
CA TYR A 72 5.96 31.49 30.00
C TYR A 72 4.62 31.75 29.32
N TYR A 73 3.61 30.90 29.58
CA TYR A 73 2.26 31.07 29.04
C TYR A 73 1.58 32.34 29.55
N VAL A 74 1.69 32.61 30.85
CA VAL A 74 1.15 33.83 31.47
C VAL A 74 1.81 35.07 30.88
N ALA A 75 3.12 35.07 30.64
CA ALA A 75 3.84 36.18 30.03
C ALA A 75 3.45 36.43 28.55
N ILE A 76 3.10 35.38 27.80
CA ILE A 76 2.57 35.52 26.44
C ILE A 76 1.17 36.14 26.47
N VAL A 77 0.30 35.62 27.36
CA VAL A 77 -1.07 36.10 27.48
C VAL A 77 -1.10 37.54 27.99
N SER A 78 -0.24 37.92 28.93
CA SER A 78 -0.16 39.30 29.42
C SER A 78 0.24 40.27 28.30
N ARG A 79 1.25 39.91 27.49
CA ARG A 79 1.66 40.70 26.31
C ARG A 79 0.54 40.85 25.28
N ASN A 80 -0.22 39.78 25.02
CA ASN A 80 -1.36 39.83 24.10
C ASN A 80 -2.55 40.61 24.68
N SER A 81 -2.72 40.61 26.01
CA SER A 81 -3.79 41.36 26.67
C SER A 81 -3.52 42.86 26.64
N GLU A 82 -2.27 43.28 26.79
CA GLU A 82 -1.87 44.69 26.68
C GLU A 82 -2.10 45.23 25.26
N SER A 83 -1.81 44.45 24.22
CA SER A 83 -2.11 44.86 22.84
C SER A 83 -3.61 44.97 22.59
N MET A 84 -4.41 44.02 23.10
CA MET A 84 -5.87 44.03 22.94
C MET A 84 -6.55 45.18 23.68
N VAL A 85 -6.07 45.53 24.89
CA VAL A 85 -6.56 46.69 25.66
C VAL A 85 -6.19 48.01 24.97
N ASN A 86 -5.01 48.08 24.36
CA ASN A 86 -4.59 49.25 23.59
C ASN A 86 -5.41 49.40 22.28
N ASP A 87 -5.75 48.30 21.62
CA ASP A 87 -6.62 48.30 20.45
C ASP A 87 -8.07 48.68 20.81
N LEU A 88 -8.58 48.20 21.95
CA LEU A 88 -9.89 48.60 22.47
C LEU A 88 -9.94 50.09 22.84
N ARG A 89 -8.88 50.63 23.46
CA ARG A 89 -8.76 52.07 23.74
C ARG A 89 -8.71 52.91 22.46
N ARG A 90 -8.06 52.41 21.40
CA ARG A 90 -8.05 53.06 20.07
C ARG A 90 -9.42 53.03 19.40
N LEU A 91 -10.18 51.94 19.54
CA LEU A 91 -11.54 51.82 19.02
C LEU A 91 -12.52 52.75 19.76
N LEU A 92 -12.38 52.88 21.08
CA LEU A 92 -13.18 53.81 21.89
C LEU A 92 -12.82 55.27 21.62
N ALA A 93 -11.56 55.58 21.29
CA ALA A 93 -11.15 56.92 20.87
C ALA A 93 -11.66 57.33 19.47
N GLY A 94 -12.10 56.37 18.65
CA GLY A 94 -12.69 56.61 17.31
C GLY A 94 -14.20 56.88 17.28
N GLN A 95 -14.86 56.95 18.45
CA GLN A 95 -16.31 56.92 18.58
C GLN A 95 -17.05 58.20 18.13
N THR A 96 -16.34 59.30 17.87
CA THR A 96 -16.93 60.52 17.26
C THR A 96 -17.08 60.44 15.74
N GLN A 97 -16.44 59.46 15.10
CA GLN A 97 -16.53 59.24 13.64
C GLN A 97 -17.66 58.24 13.28
N SER A 98 -18.23 57.55 14.26
CA SER A 98 -19.20 56.48 14.07
C SER A 98 -20.59 56.97 13.61
N GLU A 99 -21.03 58.15 14.04
CA GLU A 99 -22.35 58.68 13.64
C GLU A 99 -22.39 59.13 12.17
N ALA A 100 -21.30 59.68 11.64
CA ALA A 100 -21.19 60.06 10.24
C ALA A 100 -21.00 58.85 9.30
N ILE A 101 -20.36 57.79 9.80
CA ILE A 101 -20.20 56.54 9.05
C ILE A 101 -21.50 55.74 9.05
N LEU A 102 -22.31 55.77 10.12
CA LEU A 102 -23.60 55.07 10.17
C LEU A 102 -24.63 55.64 9.18
N THR A 103 -24.64 56.95 8.93
CA THR A 103 -25.48 57.56 7.88
C THR A 103 -24.99 57.20 6.48
N GLN A 104 -23.67 57.15 6.24
CA GLN A 104 -23.10 56.65 4.97
C GLN A 104 -23.29 55.14 4.76
N ILE A 105 -23.33 54.33 5.82
CA ILE A 105 -23.61 52.89 5.74
C ILE A 105 -25.07 52.64 5.41
N ASN A 106 -26.00 53.45 5.91
CA ASN A 106 -27.43 53.33 5.59
C ASN A 106 -27.70 53.64 4.10
N GLU A 107 -27.04 54.67 3.54
CA GLU A 107 -27.10 54.97 2.10
C GLU A 107 -26.41 53.89 1.24
N ASN A 108 -25.31 53.29 1.72
CA ASN A 108 -24.62 52.18 1.04
C ASN A 108 -25.27 50.81 1.18
N GLN A 109 -26.20 50.59 2.13
CA GLN A 109 -26.91 49.33 2.26
C GLN A 109 -28.02 49.18 1.22
N LEU A 110 -28.69 50.28 0.85
CA LEU A 110 -29.75 50.26 -0.17
C LEU A 110 -29.21 50.22 -1.60
N LEU A 111 -27.97 50.66 -1.82
CA LEU A 111 -27.25 50.57 -3.11
C LEU A 111 -26.26 49.37 -3.18
N SER A 112 -26.08 48.63 -2.08
CA SER A 112 -24.95 47.71 -1.86
C SER A 112 -24.92 46.51 -2.78
N GLU A 113 -26.00 45.77 -2.92
CA GLU A 113 -25.92 44.45 -3.57
C GLU A 113 -25.73 44.56 -5.08
N ALA A 114 -26.41 45.51 -5.73
CA ALA A 114 -26.26 45.76 -7.16
C ALA A 114 -24.88 46.37 -7.48
N VAL A 115 -24.40 47.34 -6.69
CA VAL A 115 -23.09 47.97 -6.90
C VAL A 115 -21.93 47.02 -6.53
N LYS A 116 -22.06 46.20 -5.48
CA LYS A 116 -21.08 45.14 -5.16
C LYS A 116 -21.05 44.06 -6.24
N ALA A 117 -22.21 43.59 -6.71
CA ALA A 117 -22.26 42.60 -7.78
C ALA A 117 -21.62 43.11 -9.08
N VAL A 118 -21.71 44.42 -9.37
CA VAL A 118 -21.06 45.03 -10.53
C VAL A 118 -19.56 45.30 -10.28
N ALA A 119 -19.19 45.83 -9.11
CA ALA A 119 -17.81 46.18 -8.78
C ALA A 119 -16.90 44.94 -8.54
N PHE A 120 -17.46 43.85 -8.03
CA PHE A 120 -16.74 42.61 -7.76
C PHE A 120 -16.96 41.52 -8.83
N ARG A 121 -17.73 41.79 -9.88
CA ARG A 121 -18.03 40.83 -10.96
C ARG A 121 -16.79 40.16 -11.55
N GLU A 122 -15.76 40.95 -11.82
CA GLU A 122 -14.48 40.49 -12.39
C GLU A 122 -13.75 39.54 -11.42
N LYS A 123 -13.76 39.88 -10.12
CA LYS A 123 -13.09 39.13 -9.06
C LYS A 123 -13.85 37.85 -8.71
N ASP A 124 -15.17 37.91 -8.66
CA ASP A 124 -16.01 36.73 -8.44
C ASP A 124 -15.88 35.75 -9.61
N ARG A 125 -15.79 36.27 -10.84
CA ARG A 125 -15.49 35.46 -12.02
C ARG A 125 -14.11 34.80 -11.94
N SER A 126 -13.06 35.52 -11.52
CA SER A 126 -11.73 34.93 -11.39
C SER A 126 -11.69 33.83 -10.32
N VAL A 127 -12.41 34.02 -9.20
CA VAL A 127 -12.53 33.00 -8.13
C VAL A 127 -13.23 31.75 -8.65
N VAL A 128 -14.31 31.90 -9.42
CA VAL A 128 -15.01 30.76 -10.03
C VAL A 128 -14.12 30.04 -11.05
N GLN A 129 -13.36 30.78 -11.88
CA GLN A 129 -12.40 30.18 -12.82
C GLN A 129 -11.29 29.40 -12.10
N GLU A 130 -10.73 29.94 -11.01
CA GLU A 130 -9.72 29.26 -10.21
C GLU A 130 -10.30 27.99 -9.55
N ALA A 131 -11.53 28.05 -9.05
CA ALA A 131 -12.23 26.88 -8.51
C ALA A 131 -12.48 25.80 -9.58
N ILE A 132 -12.89 26.18 -10.79
CA ILE A 132 -13.04 25.26 -11.93
C ILE A 132 -11.70 24.58 -12.25
N GLN A 133 -10.62 25.35 -12.35
CA GLN A 133 -9.29 24.79 -12.61
C GLN A 133 -8.83 23.85 -11.50
N GLN A 134 -9.16 24.17 -10.25
CA GLN A 134 -8.86 23.30 -9.12
C GLN A 134 -9.64 21.99 -9.19
N ASP A 135 -10.95 22.04 -9.48
CA ASP A 135 -11.78 20.85 -9.62
C ASP A 135 -11.35 19.97 -10.81
N ILE A 136 -10.93 20.57 -11.92
CA ILE A 136 -10.30 19.86 -13.05
C ILE A 136 -9.02 19.15 -12.62
N ARG A 137 -8.14 19.82 -11.85
CA ARG A 137 -6.88 19.21 -11.34
C ARG A 137 -7.14 18.05 -10.38
N VAL A 138 -8.17 18.14 -9.56
CA VAL A 138 -8.55 17.09 -8.60
C VAL A 138 -9.30 15.94 -9.28
N GLY A 139 -9.87 16.16 -10.48
CA GLY A 139 -10.68 15.19 -11.21
C GLY A 139 -12.15 15.17 -10.80
N ASN A 140 -12.64 16.25 -10.18
CA ASN A 140 -14.04 16.43 -9.81
C ASN A 140 -14.83 17.02 -10.99
N TRP A 141 -15.05 16.20 -12.02
CA TRP A 141 -15.62 16.65 -13.29
C TRP A 141 -17.03 17.23 -13.14
N ASP A 142 -17.88 16.63 -12.31
CA ASP A 142 -19.27 17.06 -12.12
C ASP A 142 -19.34 18.44 -11.43
N SER A 143 -18.50 18.67 -10.43
CA SER A 143 -18.38 19.97 -9.75
C SER A 143 -17.86 21.05 -10.70
N ALA A 144 -16.81 20.74 -11.47
CA ALA A 144 -16.27 21.66 -12.46
C ALA A 144 -17.32 22.02 -13.53
N LEU A 145 -18.10 21.04 -14.00
CA LEU A 145 -19.16 21.25 -15.00
C LEU A 145 -20.30 22.11 -14.43
N TYR A 146 -20.69 21.89 -13.18
CA TYR A 146 -21.64 22.75 -12.47
C TYR A 146 -21.13 24.19 -12.32
N LEU A 147 -19.87 24.38 -11.91
CA LEU A 147 -19.28 25.72 -11.79
C LEU A 147 -19.19 26.44 -13.14
N ILE A 148 -18.94 25.72 -14.24
CA ILE A 148 -18.97 26.29 -15.59
C ILE A 148 -20.40 26.71 -15.97
N GLN A 149 -21.43 25.95 -15.60
CA GLN A 149 -22.83 26.35 -15.80
C GLN A 149 -23.18 27.59 -14.99
N VAL A 150 -22.75 27.67 -13.73
CA VAL A 150 -22.92 28.87 -12.89
C VAL A 150 -22.20 30.08 -13.49
N LEU A 151 -21.03 29.87 -14.10
CA LEU A 151 -20.27 30.92 -14.80
C LEU A 151 -21.05 31.45 -16.02
N ASP A 152 -21.67 30.54 -16.78
CA ASP A 152 -22.50 30.86 -17.95
C ASP A 152 -23.74 31.69 -17.55
N GLU A 153 -24.50 31.22 -16.55
CA GLU A 153 -25.77 31.82 -16.12
C GLU A 153 -25.60 33.15 -15.37
N LYS A 154 -24.66 33.24 -14.41
CA LYS A 154 -24.49 34.44 -13.58
C LYS A 154 -23.70 35.56 -14.25
N PHE A 155 -22.75 35.22 -15.12
CA PHE A 155 -21.85 36.20 -15.73
C PHE A 155 -22.13 36.45 -17.21
N SER A 156 -23.06 35.71 -17.84
CA SER A 156 -23.47 35.86 -19.24
C SER A 156 -22.29 35.80 -20.22
N CYS A 157 -21.36 34.85 -19.99
CA CYS A 157 -20.15 34.65 -20.79
C CYS A 157 -20.17 33.29 -21.52
N PRO A 158 -21.06 33.09 -22.52
CA PRO A 158 -21.29 31.78 -23.13
C PRO A 158 -20.09 31.25 -23.91
N GLN A 159 -19.29 32.12 -24.52
CA GLN A 159 -18.10 31.72 -25.28
C GLN A 159 -17.00 31.13 -24.39
N GLU A 160 -16.84 31.63 -23.17
CA GLU A 160 -15.84 31.13 -22.23
C GLU A 160 -16.28 29.85 -21.56
N ALA A 161 -17.55 29.76 -21.18
CA ALA A 161 -18.13 28.52 -20.69
C ALA A 161 -17.99 27.40 -21.73
N LEU A 162 -18.17 27.69 -23.01
CA LEU A 162 -17.98 26.72 -24.10
C LEU A 162 -16.52 26.27 -24.24
N LYS A 163 -15.55 27.19 -24.15
CA LYS A 163 -14.12 26.83 -24.16
C LYS A 163 -13.76 25.96 -22.97
N LEU A 164 -14.19 26.32 -21.76
CA LEU A 164 -13.93 25.55 -20.54
C LEU A 164 -14.57 24.16 -20.59
N ARG A 165 -15.77 24.02 -21.17
CA ARG A 165 -16.40 22.70 -21.40
C ARG A 165 -15.57 21.84 -22.36
N ALA A 166 -15.06 22.43 -23.45
CA ALA A 166 -14.22 21.72 -24.41
C ALA A 166 -12.90 21.25 -23.78
N GLU A 167 -12.23 22.15 -23.05
CA GLU A 167 -11.00 21.83 -22.29
C GLU A 167 -11.26 20.73 -21.26
N LEU A 168 -12.35 20.82 -20.48
CA LEU A 168 -12.71 19.82 -19.48
C LEU A 168 -12.93 18.45 -20.11
N GLU A 169 -13.64 18.36 -21.24
CA GLU A 169 -13.84 17.10 -21.94
C GLU A 169 -12.54 16.53 -22.51
N GLU A 170 -11.62 17.38 -22.96
CA GLU A 170 -10.28 16.96 -23.39
C GLU A 170 -9.48 16.37 -22.22
N TYR A 171 -9.42 17.07 -21.08
CA TYR A 171 -8.77 16.57 -19.87
C TYR A 171 -9.40 15.27 -19.37
N ARG A 172 -10.74 15.17 -19.39
CA ARG A 172 -11.46 13.97 -18.97
C ARG A 172 -11.12 12.79 -19.87
N LYS A 173 -11.13 12.98 -21.20
CA LYS A 173 -10.75 11.96 -22.18
C LYS A 173 -9.29 11.52 -21.99
N ALA A 174 -8.38 12.47 -21.84
CA ALA A 174 -6.96 12.18 -21.60
C ALA A 174 -6.76 11.36 -20.31
N THR A 175 -7.47 11.71 -19.23
CA THR A 175 -7.41 10.99 -17.95
C THR A 175 -7.96 9.56 -18.08
N ILE A 176 -9.08 9.38 -18.78
CA ILE A 176 -9.65 8.06 -19.05
C ILE A 176 -8.67 7.24 -19.89
N GLN A 177 -8.09 7.83 -20.93
CA GLN A 177 -7.11 7.15 -21.79
C GLN A 177 -5.88 6.72 -21.01
N GLU A 178 -5.36 7.55 -20.11
CA GLU A 178 -4.24 7.18 -19.25
C GLU A 178 -4.58 6.01 -18.33
N LYS A 179 -5.80 5.97 -17.78
CA LYS A 179 -6.26 4.84 -16.96
C LYS A 179 -6.37 3.55 -17.78
N ILE A 180 -6.89 3.66 -19.01
CA ILE A 180 -6.97 2.53 -19.94
C ILE A 180 -5.56 2.05 -20.31
N ASP A 181 -4.63 2.96 -20.61
CA ASP A 181 -3.23 2.63 -20.90
C ASP A 181 -2.54 1.91 -19.74
N LYS A 182 -2.77 2.37 -18.51
CA LYS A 182 -2.24 1.70 -17.31
C LYS A 182 -2.84 0.30 -17.14
N GLY A 183 -4.15 0.17 -17.35
CA GLY A 183 -4.84 -1.13 -17.31
C GLY A 183 -4.29 -2.11 -18.36
N ILE A 184 -4.17 -1.65 -19.61
CA ILE A 184 -3.60 -2.46 -20.70
C ILE A 184 -2.16 -2.88 -20.38
N LYS A 185 -1.30 -1.97 -19.93
CA LYS A 185 0.08 -2.30 -19.54
C LYS A 185 0.13 -3.33 -18.41
N HIS A 186 -0.79 -3.24 -17.46
CA HIS A 186 -0.86 -4.24 -16.39
C HIS A 186 -1.26 -5.61 -16.94
N ILE A 187 -2.27 -5.69 -17.81
CA ILE A 187 -2.69 -6.92 -18.49
C ILE A 187 -1.52 -7.51 -19.30
N GLU A 188 -0.79 -6.67 -20.04
CA GLU A 188 0.41 -7.09 -20.78
C GLU A 188 1.47 -7.69 -19.85
N SER A 189 1.67 -7.09 -18.67
CA SER A 189 2.60 -7.63 -17.66
C SER A 189 2.16 -8.99 -17.13
N LEU A 190 0.85 -9.20 -16.94
CA LEU A 190 0.28 -10.49 -16.52
C LEU A 190 0.47 -11.56 -17.59
N TRP A 191 0.33 -11.20 -18.87
CA TRP A 191 0.64 -12.11 -19.98
C TRP A 191 2.11 -12.53 -20.02
N MET A 192 3.04 -11.63 -19.69
CA MET A 192 4.48 -11.91 -19.68
C MET A 192 4.88 -12.91 -18.59
N ILE A 193 4.18 -12.92 -17.46
CA ILE A 193 4.41 -13.88 -16.38
C ILE A 193 3.53 -15.14 -16.50
N HIS A 194 2.77 -15.29 -17.58
CA HIS A 194 1.85 -16.41 -17.85
C HIS A 194 0.66 -16.52 -16.88
N HIS A 195 0.31 -15.43 -16.19
CA HIS A 195 -0.88 -15.36 -15.32
C HIS A 195 -2.14 -15.05 -16.14
N TYR A 196 -2.56 -15.99 -16.99
CA TYR A 196 -3.65 -15.76 -17.96
C TYR A 196 -5.03 -15.62 -17.30
N GLU A 197 -5.30 -16.31 -16.19
CA GLU A 197 -6.58 -16.20 -15.49
C GLU A 197 -6.80 -14.80 -14.90
N ASP A 198 -5.77 -14.24 -14.27
CA ASP A 198 -5.83 -12.89 -13.69
C ASP A 198 -5.89 -11.84 -14.79
N ALA A 199 -5.13 -12.03 -15.88
CA ALA A 199 -5.22 -11.18 -17.06
C ALA A 199 -6.64 -11.17 -17.66
N GLN A 200 -7.29 -12.34 -17.72
CA GLN A 200 -8.66 -12.45 -18.24
C GLN A 200 -9.67 -11.69 -17.36
N LYS A 201 -9.57 -11.80 -16.04
CA LYS A 201 -10.42 -11.04 -15.10
C LYS A 201 -10.23 -9.53 -15.28
N GLU A 202 -8.99 -9.06 -15.40
CA GLU A 202 -8.69 -7.64 -15.63
C GLU A 202 -9.23 -7.13 -16.97
N VAL A 203 -9.14 -7.93 -18.04
CA VAL A 203 -9.76 -7.61 -19.34
C VAL A 203 -11.27 -7.47 -19.20
N GLU A 204 -11.95 -8.41 -18.52
CA GLU A 204 -13.40 -8.37 -18.29
C GLU A 204 -13.83 -7.14 -17.48
N LEU A 205 -13.04 -6.78 -16.46
CA LEU A 205 -13.25 -5.55 -15.69
C LEU A 205 -13.12 -4.30 -16.57
N LEU A 206 -12.07 -4.23 -17.40
CA LEU A 206 -11.84 -3.10 -18.29
C LEU A 206 -12.97 -2.95 -19.31
N MET A 207 -13.44 -4.07 -19.90
CA MET A 207 -14.58 -4.12 -20.81
C MET A 207 -15.88 -3.68 -20.15
N ARG A 208 -16.10 -4.03 -18.88
CA ARG A 208 -17.29 -3.63 -18.12
C ARG A 208 -17.30 -2.12 -17.83
N ILE A 209 -16.15 -1.54 -17.52
CA ILE A 209 -16.03 -0.11 -17.19
C ILE A 209 -16.04 0.75 -18.47
N TYR A 210 -15.40 0.29 -19.55
CA TYR A 210 -15.23 1.04 -20.81
C TYR A 210 -15.68 0.23 -22.04
N PRO A 211 -16.98 -0.09 -22.17
CA PRO A 211 -17.47 -1.00 -23.22
C PRO A 211 -17.39 -0.46 -24.65
N ARG A 212 -17.25 0.86 -24.81
CA ARG A 212 -17.26 1.55 -26.12
C ARG A 212 -15.87 1.92 -26.64
N GLU A 213 -14.81 1.63 -25.88
CA GLU A 213 -13.45 1.96 -26.29
C GLU A 213 -12.89 0.88 -27.23
N GLU A 214 -12.44 1.29 -28.42
CA GLU A 214 -11.92 0.36 -29.45
C GLU A 214 -10.72 -0.46 -28.95
N ARG A 215 -9.81 0.17 -28.21
CA ARG A 215 -8.62 -0.49 -27.66
C ARG A 215 -8.96 -1.58 -26.64
N VAL A 216 -10.05 -1.39 -25.89
CA VAL A 216 -10.53 -2.37 -24.90
C VAL A 216 -11.23 -3.53 -25.60
N GLN A 217 -11.99 -3.25 -26.66
CA GLN A 217 -12.59 -4.29 -27.51
C GLN A 217 -11.52 -5.14 -28.21
N ALA A 218 -10.40 -4.55 -28.61
CA ALA A 218 -9.28 -5.29 -29.22
C ALA A 218 -8.63 -6.31 -28.27
N LEU A 219 -8.81 -6.18 -26.94
CA LEU A 219 -8.33 -7.14 -25.96
C LEU A 219 -9.20 -8.41 -25.88
N GLU A 220 -10.42 -8.37 -26.41
CA GLU A 220 -11.34 -9.49 -26.37
C GLU A 220 -10.75 -10.70 -27.10
N GLY A 221 -10.59 -11.80 -26.38
CA GLY A 221 -9.99 -13.04 -26.91
C GLY A 221 -8.48 -13.00 -27.13
N GLU A 222 -7.79 -11.88 -26.90
CA GLU A 222 -6.32 -11.80 -27.03
C GLU A 222 -5.64 -12.64 -25.93
N THR A 223 -6.14 -12.60 -24.68
CA THR A 223 -5.65 -13.48 -23.61
C THR A 223 -5.72 -14.96 -23.99
N ALA A 224 -6.85 -15.40 -24.55
CA ALA A 224 -7.03 -16.79 -25.00
C ALA A 224 -6.08 -17.14 -26.16
N ARG A 225 -5.87 -16.22 -27.11
CA ARG A 225 -4.89 -16.41 -28.20
C ARG A 225 -3.46 -16.55 -27.67
N ARG A 226 -3.07 -15.71 -26.70
CA ARG A 226 -1.75 -15.77 -26.06
C ARG A 226 -1.55 -17.07 -25.30
N GLN A 227 -2.53 -17.46 -24.49
CA GLN A 227 -2.52 -18.72 -23.76
C GLN A 227 -2.38 -19.92 -24.71
N GLN A 228 -3.16 -19.95 -25.79
CA GLN A 228 -3.07 -21.00 -26.80
C GLN A 228 -1.73 -20.99 -27.54
N GLY A 229 -1.15 -19.80 -27.78
CA GLY A 229 0.18 -19.64 -28.36
C GLY A 229 1.26 -20.22 -27.47
N HIS A 230 1.24 -19.89 -26.18
CA HIS A 230 2.17 -20.43 -25.19
C HIS A 230 2.07 -21.95 -25.06
N LYS A 231 0.83 -22.48 -24.99
CA LYS A 231 0.59 -23.93 -24.99
C LYS A 231 1.20 -24.62 -26.21
N LYS A 232 1.02 -24.06 -27.42
CA LYS A 232 1.61 -24.60 -28.65
C LYS A 232 3.14 -24.57 -28.60
N GLU A 233 3.73 -23.52 -28.05
CA GLU A 233 5.18 -23.44 -27.86
C GLU A 233 5.68 -24.54 -26.90
N LEU A 234 5.00 -24.72 -25.76
CA LEU A 234 5.33 -25.78 -24.81
C LEU A 234 5.23 -27.18 -25.44
N LEU A 235 4.17 -27.45 -26.21
CA LEU A 235 4.01 -28.71 -26.95
C LEU A 235 5.13 -28.92 -27.98
N ALA A 236 5.50 -27.89 -28.74
CA ALA A 236 6.58 -27.98 -29.71
C ALA A 236 7.95 -28.24 -29.04
N ARG A 237 8.19 -27.61 -27.88
CA ARG A 237 9.40 -27.83 -27.09
C ARG A 237 9.43 -29.24 -26.51
N TRP A 238 8.28 -29.73 -26.04
CA TRP A 238 8.15 -31.09 -25.53
C TRP A 238 8.39 -32.13 -26.64
N ASP A 239 7.76 -31.97 -27.80
CA ASP A 239 7.99 -32.83 -28.97
C ASP A 239 9.47 -32.87 -29.37
N LYS A 240 10.16 -31.73 -29.29
CA LYS A 240 11.60 -31.65 -29.53
C LYS A 240 12.40 -32.41 -28.49
N ALA A 241 12.10 -32.24 -27.20
CA ALA A 241 12.76 -32.93 -26.09
C ALA A 241 12.59 -34.46 -26.20
N VAL A 242 11.38 -34.92 -26.53
CA VAL A 242 11.08 -36.34 -26.78
C VAL A 242 11.93 -36.87 -27.94
N LYS A 243 12.01 -36.13 -29.06
CA LYS A 243 12.81 -36.54 -30.23
C LYS A 243 14.32 -36.54 -29.96
N SER A 244 14.82 -35.64 -29.12
CA SER A 244 16.23 -35.60 -28.71
C SER A 244 16.55 -36.56 -27.56
N ASN A 245 15.57 -37.32 -27.06
CA ASN A 245 15.69 -38.19 -25.90
C ASN A 245 16.18 -37.44 -24.64
N ASP A 246 15.82 -36.15 -24.52
CA ASP A 246 16.07 -35.33 -23.34
C ASP A 246 14.92 -35.56 -22.35
N VAL A 247 15.12 -36.57 -21.51
CA VAL A 247 14.09 -37.12 -20.63
C VAL A 247 13.79 -36.16 -19.48
N GLU A 248 14.82 -35.54 -18.92
CA GLU A 248 14.72 -34.58 -17.83
C GLU A 248 13.94 -33.34 -18.28
N GLN A 249 14.29 -32.75 -19.43
CA GLN A 249 13.55 -31.62 -19.99
C GLN A 249 12.12 -32.01 -20.37
N GLY A 250 11.92 -33.22 -20.91
CA GLY A 250 10.60 -33.72 -21.29
C GLY A 250 9.63 -33.80 -20.11
N VAL A 251 10.08 -34.27 -18.93
CA VAL A 251 9.23 -34.34 -17.74
C VAL A 251 8.91 -32.96 -17.17
N GLU A 252 9.88 -32.04 -17.13
CA GLU A 252 9.61 -30.68 -16.62
C GLU A 252 8.62 -29.93 -17.53
N LEU A 253 8.72 -30.10 -18.85
CA LEU A 253 7.75 -29.54 -19.79
C LEU A 253 6.35 -30.16 -19.64
N LEU A 254 6.24 -31.45 -19.30
CA LEU A 254 4.95 -32.09 -19.01
C LEU A 254 4.27 -31.51 -17.77
N LYS A 255 5.03 -31.23 -16.70
CA LYS A 255 4.50 -30.57 -15.50
C LYS A 255 3.91 -29.20 -15.83
N LEU A 256 4.62 -28.41 -16.65
CA LEU A 256 4.13 -27.11 -17.11
C LEU A 256 2.90 -27.23 -18.03
N LEU A 257 2.86 -28.25 -18.88
CA LEU A 257 1.74 -28.47 -19.80
C LEU A 257 0.46 -28.92 -19.09
N ASP A 258 0.54 -29.63 -17.97
CA ASP A 258 -0.61 -30.15 -17.22
C ASP A 258 -1.62 -29.05 -16.86
N GLU A 259 -1.13 -27.85 -16.51
CA GLU A 259 -1.95 -26.68 -16.21
C GLU A 259 -2.80 -26.18 -17.40
N TYR A 260 -2.37 -26.46 -18.64
CA TYR A 260 -2.98 -25.93 -19.86
C TYR A 260 -3.69 -26.99 -20.73
N LEU A 261 -3.61 -28.27 -20.34
CA LEU A 261 -4.16 -29.36 -21.12
C LEU A 261 -5.62 -29.64 -20.73
N THR A 262 -6.45 -29.85 -21.75
CA THR A 262 -7.78 -30.43 -21.54
C THR A 262 -7.66 -31.93 -21.30
N PRO A 263 -8.64 -32.57 -20.63
CA PRO A 263 -8.62 -34.02 -20.41
C PRO A 263 -8.44 -34.84 -21.70
N THR A 264 -9.01 -34.37 -22.81
CA THR A 264 -8.89 -35.04 -24.12
C THR A 264 -7.49 -34.92 -24.72
N GLU A 265 -6.82 -33.77 -24.56
CA GLU A 265 -5.46 -33.59 -25.06
C GLU A 265 -4.45 -34.31 -24.18
N ALA A 266 -4.67 -34.32 -22.87
CA ALA A 266 -3.86 -35.10 -21.92
C ALA A 266 -3.91 -36.60 -22.26
N ALA A 267 -5.11 -37.14 -22.55
CA ALA A 267 -5.27 -38.53 -22.98
C ALA A 267 -4.49 -38.85 -24.28
N ALA A 268 -4.42 -37.91 -25.23
CA ALA A 268 -3.67 -38.09 -26.47
C ALA A 268 -2.15 -38.14 -26.25
N LEU A 269 -1.65 -37.46 -25.22
CA LEU A 269 -0.22 -37.42 -24.86
C LEU A 269 0.19 -38.54 -23.89
N GLU A 270 -0.77 -39.26 -23.31
CA GLU A 270 -0.55 -40.16 -22.19
C GLU A 270 0.50 -41.25 -22.47
N GLU A 271 0.42 -41.94 -23.62
CA GLU A 271 1.36 -43.04 -23.91
C GLU A 271 2.79 -42.54 -24.13
N SER A 272 2.95 -41.39 -24.80
CA SER A 272 4.26 -40.76 -24.99
C SER A 272 4.82 -40.27 -23.64
N ALA A 273 3.99 -39.61 -22.83
CA ALA A 273 4.37 -39.16 -21.49
C ALA A 273 4.79 -40.33 -20.59
N ARG A 274 4.04 -41.45 -20.59
CA ARG A 274 4.40 -42.68 -19.88
C ARG A 274 5.76 -43.22 -20.33
N GLY A 275 6.05 -43.17 -21.63
CA GLY A 275 7.36 -43.52 -22.18
C GLY A 275 8.50 -42.69 -21.57
N VAL A 276 8.33 -41.37 -21.53
CA VAL A 276 9.32 -40.44 -20.95
C VAL A 276 9.49 -40.68 -19.44
N PHE A 277 8.41 -40.87 -18.69
CA PHE A 277 8.48 -41.18 -17.25
C PHE A 277 9.16 -42.52 -16.97
N ARG A 278 8.89 -43.56 -17.76
CA ARG A 278 9.60 -44.86 -17.65
C ARG A 278 11.09 -44.69 -17.93
N ALA A 279 11.46 -43.90 -18.94
CA ALA A 279 12.85 -43.59 -19.25
C ALA A 279 13.54 -42.83 -18.11
N ARG A 280 12.86 -41.84 -17.50
CA ARG A 280 13.40 -41.07 -16.35
C ARG A 280 13.66 -42.00 -15.17
N LEU A 281 12.68 -42.82 -14.83
CA LEU A 281 12.81 -43.80 -13.75
C LEU A 281 13.96 -44.77 -14.00
N HIS A 282 14.13 -45.25 -15.24
CA HIS A 282 15.26 -46.10 -15.62
C HIS A 282 16.61 -45.38 -15.44
N ASN A 283 16.73 -44.14 -15.93
CA ASN A 283 17.94 -43.33 -15.78
C ASN A 283 18.29 -43.10 -14.30
N MET A 284 17.30 -42.76 -13.48
CA MET A 284 17.47 -42.61 -12.03
C MET A 284 17.90 -43.92 -11.36
N GLY A 285 17.33 -45.05 -11.76
CA GLY A 285 17.73 -46.37 -11.26
C GLY A 285 19.18 -46.75 -11.61
N VAL A 286 19.63 -46.42 -12.82
CA VAL A 286 21.02 -46.62 -13.25
C VAL A 286 21.96 -45.74 -12.43
N GLN A 287 21.65 -44.44 -12.29
CA GLN A 287 22.44 -43.50 -11.48
C GLN A 287 22.50 -43.92 -10.00
N PHE A 288 21.38 -44.35 -9.43
CA PHE A 288 21.32 -44.85 -8.06
C PHE A 288 22.23 -46.07 -7.87
N SER A 289 22.18 -47.03 -8.80
CA SER A 289 23.03 -48.21 -8.77
C SER A 289 24.52 -47.86 -8.90
N LEU A 290 24.85 -46.87 -9.74
CA LEU A 290 26.20 -46.34 -9.89
C LEU A 290 26.72 -45.73 -8.57
N PHE A 291 25.96 -44.82 -7.96
CA PHE A 291 26.34 -44.20 -6.68
C PHE A 291 26.52 -45.23 -5.55
N VAL A 292 25.69 -46.27 -5.51
CA VAL A 292 25.84 -47.38 -4.55
C VAL A 292 27.14 -48.16 -4.81
N THR A 293 27.49 -48.39 -6.08
CA THR A 293 28.71 -49.11 -6.46
C THR A 293 29.97 -48.30 -6.15
N GLU A 294 29.93 -46.99 -6.42
CA GLU A 294 31.01 -46.03 -6.16
C GLU A 294 31.12 -45.62 -4.68
N ARG A 295 30.24 -46.12 -3.82
CA ARG A 295 30.17 -45.80 -2.37
C ARG A 295 29.90 -44.32 -2.09
N GLU A 296 29.25 -43.63 -3.03
CA GLU A 296 28.78 -42.25 -2.86
C GLU A 296 27.44 -42.24 -2.08
N TRP A 297 27.47 -42.66 -0.81
CA TRP A 297 26.25 -42.93 -0.02
C TRP A 297 25.32 -41.72 0.11
N ASN A 298 25.87 -40.52 0.29
CA ASN A 298 25.06 -39.30 0.42
C ASN A 298 24.27 -38.97 -0.86
N LYS A 299 24.88 -39.16 -2.04
CA LYS A 299 24.21 -38.95 -3.34
C LYS A 299 23.19 -40.06 -3.62
N ALA A 300 23.53 -41.32 -3.30
CA ALA A 300 22.60 -42.44 -3.40
C ALA A 300 21.37 -42.25 -2.51
N LEU A 301 21.54 -41.77 -1.27
CA LEU A 301 20.43 -41.48 -0.36
C LEU A 301 19.54 -40.35 -0.87
N LYS A 302 20.14 -39.28 -1.39
CA LYS A 302 19.39 -38.16 -1.97
C LYS A 302 18.55 -38.63 -3.16
N LEU A 303 19.19 -39.27 -4.14
CA LEU A 303 18.50 -39.76 -5.34
C LEU A 303 17.47 -40.84 -4.99
N GLY A 304 17.76 -41.71 -4.02
CA GLY A 304 16.82 -42.73 -3.56
C GLY A 304 15.54 -42.15 -2.96
N ARG A 305 15.65 -41.06 -2.19
CA ARG A 305 14.49 -40.31 -1.68
C ARG A 305 13.71 -39.65 -2.81
N GLU A 306 14.40 -39.04 -3.79
CA GLU A 306 13.76 -38.44 -4.97
C GLU A 306 12.97 -39.49 -5.78
N ILE A 307 13.52 -40.70 -5.99
CA ILE A 307 12.79 -41.81 -6.67
C ILE A 307 11.49 -42.16 -5.92
N ILE A 308 11.54 -42.18 -4.59
CA ILE A 308 10.39 -42.54 -3.75
C ILE A 308 9.31 -41.46 -3.78
N GLU A 309 9.71 -40.20 -3.83
CA GLU A 309 8.81 -39.04 -3.87
C GLU A 309 8.16 -38.90 -5.26
N GLU A 310 8.95 -38.98 -6.33
CA GLU A 310 8.45 -38.82 -7.70
C GLU A 310 7.70 -40.06 -8.23
N PHE A 311 8.07 -41.27 -7.78
CA PHE A 311 7.52 -42.53 -8.29
C PHE A 311 7.10 -43.52 -7.18
N PRO A 312 6.19 -43.13 -6.27
CA PRO A 312 5.92 -43.85 -5.01
C PRO A 312 5.37 -45.26 -5.20
N ASN A 313 4.68 -45.52 -6.32
CA ASN A 313 4.04 -46.79 -6.66
C ASN A 313 4.89 -47.67 -7.59
N SER A 314 6.10 -47.24 -7.94
CA SER A 314 6.99 -48.04 -8.78
C SER A 314 7.63 -49.17 -7.98
N ARG A 315 7.88 -50.30 -8.66
CA ARG A 315 8.67 -51.41 -8.09
C ARG A 315 10.07 -50.95 -7.66
N MET A 316 10.68 -50.06 -8.45
CA MET A 316 11.99 -49.50 -8.13
C MET A 316 11.96 -48.69 -6.84
N ALA A 317 10.93 -47.88 -6.59
CA ALA A 317 10.79 -47.16 -5.33
C ALA A 317 10.65 -48.10 -4.12
N GLN A 318 9.96 -49.24 -4.27
CA GLN A 318 9.89 -50.27 -3.21
C GLN A 318 11.28 -50.85 -2.93
N GLU A 319 12.01 -51.27 -3.98
CA GLU A 319 13.36 -51.82 -3.84
C GLU A 319 14.36 -50.81 -3.26
N VAL A 320 14.20 -49.52 -3.58
CA VAL A 320 15.02 -48.43 -3.01
C VAL A 320 14.66 -48.18 -1.54
N ARG A 321 13.37 -48.16 -1.18
CA ARG A 321 12.92 -48.03 0.23
C ARG A 321 13.58 -49.09 1.13
N ASP A 322 13.62 -50.34 0.67
CA ASP A 322 14.23 -51.44 1.43
C ASP A 322 15.74 -51.26 1.63
N LYS A 323 16.42 -50.61 0.68
CA LYS A 323 17.88 -50.37 0.71
C LYS A 323 18.27 -49.10 1.48
N LEU A 324 17.37 -48.13 1.64
CA LEU A 324 17.68 -46.85 2.30
C LEU A 324 18.25 -46.98 3.72
N PRO A 325 17.69 -47.80 4.64
CA PRO A 325 18.23 -47.92 6.00
C PRO A 325 19.69 -48.37 6.04
N VAL A 326 20.05 -49.28 5.13
CA VAL A 326 21.43 -49.79 4.99
C VAL A 326 22.37 -48.70 4.48
N LEU A 327 21.90 -47.87 3.55
CA LEU A 327 22.68 -46.74 3.02
C LEU A 327 22.82 -45.62 4.06
N GLU A 328 21.81 -45.36 4.89
CA GLU A 328 21.86 -44.39 5.99
C GLU A 328 22.88 -44.79 7.05
N GLN A 329 22.89 -46.07 7.45
CA GLN A 329 23.90 -46.60 8.37
C GLN A 329 25.33 -46.45 7.80
N ARG A 330 25.52 -46.69 6.49
CA ARG A 330 26.82 -46.56 5.82
C ARG A 330 27.27 -45.11 5.66
N ALA A 331 26.35 -44.20 5.35
CA ALA A 331 26.63 -42.76 5.25
C ALA A 331 26.99 -42.15 6.61
N GLY A 332 26.34 -42.58 7.70
CA GLY A 332 26.66 -42.14 9.06
C GLY A 332 27.92 -42.78 9.66
N SER A 333 28.50 -43.78 8.98
CA SER A 333 29.76 -44.44 9.37
C SER A 333 31.00 -43.93 8.62
N GLN A 334 30.80 -43.05 7.64
CA GLN A 334 31.85 -42.24 7.00
C GLN A 334 32.06 -40.96 7.80
#